data_AF-A0A151F8T9-F1
#
_entry.id   AF-A0A151F8T9-F1
#
_cell.length_a   1.000
_cell.length_b   1.000
_cell.length_c   1.000
_cell.angle_alpha   90.00
_cell.angle_beta   90.00
_cell.angle_gamma   90.00
#
_symmetry.space_group_name_H-M   'P 1'
#
loop_
_entity.id
_entity.type
_entity.pdbx_description
1 polymer ?
#
loop_
_entity_poly.entity_id
_entity_poly.type
_entity_poly.pdbx_seq_one_letter_code
_entity_poly.pdbx_strand_id
1 'polypeptide(L)'
;MKTYHDTHGIPYPYKHPDAVKEVIMELKEGAPGNFNVFHNTDSSVVMHDMVYWIKRMDYPAATMKGGSHWVLVYGYETDIEPTPDNTVALEHISIIEPFCPPCSDPASGGIDIPDISGAAWASNYWNQGTYLWPGQPYHNEYVAVVEPPATKGRVRIKKEYIGRKKEIIPAESAMKRALEYVRKRKLTKYEALSFMANAFPQKPLLVEWPDQKKFYYLVPFAMERRGPAKAVMILNPYNGNYQECGALCCPISFIPKRVAVKLLLEKMRIRKYEKITTSLRYRYSNVTCSHYYPFWEINIDGRPYYLDMNQRVHKRLVIY
;
A
#
# COMPACT_ATOMS: atom_id res chain seq x y z
N MET A 1 26.91 -11.58 5.88
CA MET A 1 25.58 -10.95 6.03
C MET A 1 25.80 -9.52 6.51
N LYS A 2 25.61 -8.51 5.64
CA LYS A 2 25.71 -7.09 6.06
C LYS A 2 24.30 -6.63 6.43
N THR A 3 24.04 -6.42 7.71
CA THR A 3 22.80 -5.77 8.17
C THR A 3 22.93 -4.26 7.98
N TYR A 4 22.03 -3.68 7.19
CA TYR A 4 21.92 -2.23 7.04
C TYR A 4 21.02 -1.70 8.16
N HIS A 5 21.61 -0.88 9.04
CA HIS A 5 20.90 -0.24 10.15
C HIS A 5 20.59 1.21 9.79
N ASP A 6 19.42 1.71 10.20
CA ASP A 6 19.16 3.14 10.15
C ASP A 6 19.95 3.90 11.24
N THR A 7 19.80 5.23 11.28
CA THR A 7 20.44 6.10 12.29
C THR A 7 20.06 5.78 13.74
N HIS A 8 19.13 4.85 13.96
CA HIS A 8 18.68 4.39 15.28
C HIS A 8 19.02 2.92 15.56
N GLY A 9 19.85 2.28 14.71
CA GLY A 9 20.31 0.91 14.93
C GLY A 9 19.29 -0.17 14.60
N ILE A 10 18.15 0.17 13.98
CA ILE A 10 17.12 -0.82 13.62
C ILE A 10 17.51 -1.45 12.28
N PRO A 11 17.64 -2.78 12.18
CA PRO A 11 17.88 -3.45 10.90
C PRO A 11 16.68 -3.19 9.97
N TYR A 12 16.93 -2.49 8.87
CA TYR A 12 15.93 -2.08 7.88
C TYR A 12 16.33 -2.65 6.51
N PRO A 13 15.95 -3.89 6.19
CA PRO A 13 16.37 -4.56 4.95
C PRO A 13 15.71 -4.01 3.66
N TYR A 14 14.99 -2.89 3.71
CA TYR A 14 14.16 -2.41 2.58
C TYR A 14 14.43 -0.96 2.16
N LYS A 15 15.62 -0.43 2.45
CA LYS A 15 16.05 0.93 2.03
C LYS A 15 17.13 0.94 0.96
N HIS A 16 17.75 -0.21 0.65
CA HIS A 16 18.85 -0.29 -0.30
C HIS A 16 18.51 -1.24 -1.46
N PRO A 17 18.83 -0.88 -2.72
CA PRO A 17 18.65 -1.73 -3.90
C PRO A 17 19.12 -3.19 -3.71
N ASP A 18 20.29 -3.37 -3.08
CA ASP A 18 20.89 -4.68 -2.87
C ASP A 18 20.06 -5.61 -1.98
N ALA A 19 19.35 -5.05 -1.00
CA ALA A 19 18.54 -5.86 -0.10
C ALA A 19 17.22 -6.30 -0.76
N VAL A 20 16.76 -5.55 -1.76
CA VAL A 20 15.61 -5.95 -2.59
C VAL A 20 15.99 -7.02 -3.60
N LYS A 21 17.25 -7.03 -4.07
CA LYS A 21 17.77 -8.09 -4.94
C LYS A 21 17.68 -9.47 -4.29
N GLU A 22 17.97 -9.58 -2.99
CA GLU A 22 17.84 -10.85 -2.25
C GLU A 22 16.39 -11.35 -2.27
N VAL A 23 15.41 -10.48 -2.00
CA VAL A 23 13.98 -10.82 -2.05
C VAL A 23 13.52 -11.21 -3.46
N ILE A 24 14.00 -10.52 -4.49
CA ILE A 24 13.68 -10.88 -5.88
C ILE A 24 14.20 -12.30 -6.21
N MET A 25 15.41 -12.64 -5.74
CA MET A 25 16.00 -13.97 -5.96
C MET A 25 15.29 -15.08 -5.17
N GLU A 26 14.73 -14.78 -4.00
CA GLU A 26 13.90 -15.74 -3.24
C GLU A 26 12.59 -16.08 -3.95
N LEU A 27 12.01 -15.11 -4.68
CA LEU A 27 10.75 -15.32 -5.40
C LEU A 27 10.93 -16.04 -6.73
N LYS A 28 12.09 -15.85 -7.38
CA LYS A 28 12.42 -16.56 -8.61
C LYS A 28 13.92 -16.77 -8.70
N GLU A 29 14.35 -18.02 -8.49
CA GLU A 29 15.77 -18.39 -8.61
C GLU A 29 16.29 -18.18 -10.04
N GLY A 30 17.58 -17.88 -10.16
CA GLY A 30 18.26 -17.80 -11.46
C GLY A 30 17.89 -16.57 -12.29
N ALA A 31 18.15 -15.37 -11.76
CA ALA A 31 17.94 -14.12 -12.49
C ALA A 31 18.66 -14.18 -13.86
N PRO A 32 17.95 -13.90 -14.98
CA PRO A 32 18.49 -14.08 -16.32
C PRO A 32 19.57 -13.05 -16.71
N GLY A 33 19.93 -12.11 -15.83
CA GLY A 33 20.89 -11.04 -16.12
C GLY A 33 21.34 -10.24 -14.90
N ASN A 34 21.95 -9.08 -15.13
CA ASN A 34 22.42 -8.19 -14.06
C ASN A 34 21.30 -7.26 -13.57
N PHE A 35 21.20 -7.08 -12.26
CA PHE A 35 20.34 -6.05 -11.66
C PHE A 35 20.96 -4.68 -11.90
N ASN A 36 20.20 -3.79 -12.53
CA ASN A 36 20.60 -2.41 -12.80
C ASN A 36 19.61 -1.47 -12.10
N VAL A 37 20.15 -0.38 -11.54
CA VAL A 37 19.34 0.73 -11.05
C VAL A 37 19.12 1.68 -12.23
N PHE A 38 17.87 1.90 -12.61
CA PHE A 38 17.52 2.82 -13.67
C PHE A 38 16.84 4.06 -13.09
N HIS A 39 17.28 5.22 -13.59
CA HIS A 39 16.77 6.53 -13.19
C HIS A 39 16.27 7.29 -14.42
N ASN A 40 15.05 7.81 -14.36
CA ASN A 40 14.55 8.77 -15.33
C ASN A 40 13.54 9.72 -14.67
N THR A 41 13.69 11.03 -14.90
CA THR A 41 12.80 12.05 -14.34
C THR A 41 11.37 11.96 -14.88
N ASP A 42 11.17 11.33 -16.05
CA ASP A 42 9.86 11.08 -16.63
C ASP A 42 9.29 9.75 -16.12
N SER A 43 8.38 9.89 -15.16
CA SER A 43 7.76 8.77 -14.47
C SER A 43 6.97 7.84 -15.40
N SER A 44 6.50 8.34 -16.56
CA SER A 44 5.80 7.54 -17.57
C SER A 44 6.74 6.62 -18.37
N VAL A 45 8.00 7.01 -18.54
CA VAL A 45 9.04 6.21 -19.19
C VAL A 45 9.50 5.13 -18.23
N VAL A 46 9.79 5.49 -16.97
CA VAL A 46 10.17 4.54 -15.93
C VAL A 46 9.17 3.40 -15.77
N MET A 47 7.87 3.72 -15.71
CA MET A 47 6.83 2.69 -15.59
C MET A 47 6.73 1.83 -16.85
N HIS A 48 6.96 2.38 -18.05
CA HIS A 48 6.96 1.61 -19.29
C HIS A 48 8.11 0.61 -19.30
N ASP A 49 9.31 1.06 -19.00
CA ASP A 49 10.50 0.22 -18.94
C ASP A 49 10.30 -0.91 -17.93
N MET A 50 9.76 -0.61 -16.75
CA MET A 50 9.44 -1.62 -15.73
C MET A 50 8.50 -2.71 -16.27
N VAL A 51 7.35 -2.35 -16.85
CA VAL A 51 6.40 -3.37 -17.35
C VAL A 51 6.93 -4.13 -18.57
N TYR A 52 7.69 -3.44 -19.43
CA TYR A 52 8.35 -4.06 -20.58
C TYR A 52 9.40 -5.10 -20.14
N TRP A 53 10.22 -4.79 -19.14
CA TRP A 53 11.26 -5.71 -18.67
C TRP A 53 10.70 -6.86 -17.83
N ILE A 54 9.65 -6.64 -17.03
CA ILE A 54 8.93 -7.73 -16.36
C ILE A 54 8.43 -8.74 -17.40
N LYS A 55 7.87 -8.26 -18.52
CA LYS A 55 7.40 -9.10 -19.62
C LYS A 55 8.53 -9.87 -20.28
N ARG A 56 9.59 -9.16 -20.67
CA ARG A 56 10.66 -9.70 -21.52
C ARG A 56 11.52 -10.71 -20.77
N MET A 57 11.81 -10.44 -19.50
CA MET A 57 12.65 -11.30 -18.67
C MET A 57 11.82 -12.34 -17.90
N ASP A 58 10.49 -12.20 -17.90
CA ASP A 58 9.59 -12.96 -17.04
C ASP A 58 10.06 -12.91 -15.57
N TYR A 59 10.46 -11.72 -15.10
CA TYR A 59 11.14 -11.58 -13.82
C TYR A 59 10.63 -10.35 -13.06
N PRO A 60 10.41 -10.45 -11.73
CA PRO A 60 9.93 -9.31 -10.94
C PRO A 60 10.90 -8.12 -11.00
N ALA A 61 10.34 -6.91 -10.89
CA ALA A 61 11.09 -5.69 -10.69
C ALA A 61 10.90 -5.19 -9.26
N ALA A 62 11.70 -4.22 -8.84
CA ALA A 62 11.49 -3.49 -7.60
C ALA A 62 11.47 -1.99 -7.85
N THR A 63 10.64 -1.30 -7.09
CA THR A 63 10.54 0.15 -7.19
C THR A 63 10.33 0.79 -5.83
N MET A 64 10.77 2.04 -5.70
CA MET A 64 10.56 2.81 -4.48
C MET A 64 9.11 3.32 -4.40
N LYS A 65 8.46 3.05 -3.28
CA LYS A 65 7.23 3.63 -2.76
C LYS A 65 7.59 4.70 -1.71
N GLY A 66 6.98 5.89 -1.81
CA GLY A 66 6.92 6.85 -0.69
C GLY A 66 8.26 7.31 -0.10
N GLY A 67 9.30 7.52 -0.94
CA GLY A 67 10.51 8.24 -0.55
C GLY A 67 11.52 7.50 0.34
N SER A 68 11.41 6.18 0.54
CA SER A 68 12.49 5.32 1.10
C SER A 68 12.07 3.84 1.26
N HIS A 69 10.91 3.42 0.75
CA HIS A 69 10.41 2.06 0.96
C HIS A 69 10.32 1.31 -0.36
N TRP A 70 11.04 0.20 -0.51
CA TRP A 70 10.98 -0.58 -1.74
C TRP A 70 9.82 -1.59 -1.71
N VAL A 71 9.10 -1.68 -2.83
CA VAL A 71 8.10 -2.72 -3.10
C VAL A 71 8.54 -3.55 -4.31
N LEU A 72 8.15 -4.81 -4.30
CA LEU A 72 8.34 -5.69 -5.46
C LEU A 72 7.15 -5.56 -6.39
N VAL A 73 7.39 -5.41 -7.69
CA VAL A 73 6.39 -5.49 -8.75
C VAL A 73 6.57 -6.80 -9.49
N TYR A 74 5.58 -7.68 -9.44
CA TYR A 74 5.65 -9.01 -10.07
C TYR A 74 4.63 -9.25 -11.17
N GLY A 75 3.68 -8.34 -11.36
CA GLY A 75 2.63 -8.49 -12.36
C GLY A 75 2.08 -7.15 -12.83
N TYR A 76 1.51 -7.14 -14.03
CA TYR A 76 0.87 -5.96 -14.61
C TYR A 76 -0.22 -6.38 -15.61
N GLU A 77 -1.13 -5.45 -15.90
CA GLU A 77 -2.11 -5.55 -16.98
C GLU A 77 -2.17 -4.21 -17.72
N THR A 78 -2.08 -4.25 -19.05
CA THR A 78 -2.16 -3.08 -19.94
C THR A 78 -3.19 -3.29 -21.03
N ASP A 79 -3.65 -2.20 -21.66
CA ASP A 79 -4.60 -2.24 -22.77
C ASP A 79 -4.07 -2.96 -24.02
N ILE A 80 -2.77 -2.82 -24.28
CA ILE A 80 -2.00 -3.55 -25.28
C ILE A 80 -0.67 -4.00 -24.68
N GLU A 81 -0.06 -5.04 -25.25
CA GLU A 81 1.25 -5.53 -24.80
C GLU A 81 2.33 -4.44 -24.97
N PRO A 82 3.20 -4.21 -23.97
CA PRO A 82 4.28 -3.24 -24.07
C PRO A 82 5.36 -3.71 -25.05
N THR A 83 5.73 -2.82 -25.97
CA THR A 83 6.85 -2.98 -26.91
C THR A 83 7.80 -1.79 -26.77
N PRO A 84 9.04 -1.85 -27.28
CA PRO A 84 10.04 -0.81 -27.02
C PRO A 84 9.62 0.62 -27.33
N ASP A 85 8.73 0.82 -28.31
CA ASP A 85 8.38 2.14 -28.85
C ASP A 85 6.89 2.49 -28.72
N ASN A 86 6.09 1.69 -28.01
CA ASN A 86 4.65 1.94 -27.91
C ASN A 86 4.25 2.67 -26.62
N THR A 87 3.06 3.27 -26.64
CA THR A 87 2.43 3.84 -25.44
C THR A 87 1.28 2.96 -24.99
N VAL A 88 1.37 2.41 -23.80
CA VAL A 88 0.35 1.54 -23.19
C VAL A 88 -0.44 2.29 -22.12
N ALA A 89 -1.67 1.86 -21.81
CA ALA A 89 -2.41 2.28 -20.65
C ALA A 89 -2.29 1.23 -19.55
N LEU A 90 -1.82 1.62 -18.36
CA LEU A 90 -1.75 0.72 -17.21
C LEU A 90 -3.15 0.55 -16.63
N GLU A 91 -3.69 -0.66 -16.75
CA GLU A 91 -4.96 -1.05 -16.15
C GLU A 91 -4.71 -1.52 -14.70
N HIS A 92 -3.75 -2.43 -14.50
CA HIS A 92 -3.44 -3.02 -13.19
C HIS A 92 -1.95 -3.27 -12.95
N ILE A 93 -1.56 -3.33 -11.69
CA ILE A 93 -0.23 -3.74 -11.21
C ILE A 93 -0.37 -4.64 -9.99
N SER A 94 0.55 -5.59 -9.86
CA SER A 94 0.61 -6.55 -8.76
C SER A 94 1.92 -6.35 -8.01
N ILE A 95 1.83 -6.17 -6.69
CA ILE A 95 3.01 -5.91 -5.86
C ILE A 95 3.04 -6.78 -4.61
N ILE A 96 4.24 -7.03 -4.11
CA ILE A 96 4.45 -7.45 -2.73
C ILE A 96 5.02 -6.25 -1.98
N GLU A 97 4.31 -5.81 -0.95
CA GLU A 97 4.82 -4.85 0.03
C GLU A 97 5.46 -5.67 1.15
N PRO A 98 6.80 -5.79 1.21
CA PRO A 98 7.48 -6.69 2.15
C PRO A 98 7.47 -6.18 3.60
N PHE A 99 6.64 -5.17 3.90
CA PHE A 99 6.59 -4.52 5.19
C PHE A 99 5.46 -5.02 6.08
N CYS A 100 5.79 -5.37 7.32
CA CYS A 100 4.85 -5.64 8.39
C CYS A 100 5.18 -4.82 9.65
N PRO A 101 4.33 -3.88 10.07
CA PRO A 101 4.35 -3.38 11.43
C PRO A 101 3.37 -4.21 12.30
N PRO A 102 3.83 -5.08 13.23
CA PRO A 102 5.20 -5.44 13.61
C PRO A 102 5.38 -6.97 13.57
N CYS A 103 5.86 -7.51 12.46
CA CYS A 103 6.26 -8.92 12.42
C CYS A 103 7.74 -9.00 12.82
N SER A 104 8.08 -9.88 13.75
CA SER A 104 9.44 -10.05 14.26
C SER A 104 10.39 -10.75 13.28
N ASP A 105 9.90 -11.15 12.11
CA ASP A 105 10.63 -11.93 11.13
C ASP A 105 10.50 -11.28 9.73
N PRO A 106 11.62 -10.83 9.13
CA PRO A 106 11.65 -10.24 7.79
C PRO A 106 11.08 -11.15 6.69
N ALA A 107 11.09 -12.47 6.89
CA ALA A 107 10.63 -13.46 5.93
C ALA A 107 9.11 -13.76 6.00
N SER A 108 8.38 -13.22 7.00
CA SER A 108 6.98 -13.59 7.25
C SER A 108 5.98 -12.43 7.39
N GLY A 109 6.32 -11.23 6.91
CA GLY A 109 5.46 -10.05 7.13
C GLY A 109 5.41 -9.06 5.96
N GLY A 110 4.48 -9.26 5.03
CA GLY A 110 4.13 -8.28 4.01
C GLY A 110 2.64 -8.20 3.72
N ILE A 111 2.28 -7.47 2.67
CA ILE A 111 0.98 -7.52 2.03
C ILE A 111 1.21 -7.95 0.58
N ASP A 112 0.60 -9.05 0.17
CA ASP A 112 0.53 -9.40 -1.25
C ASP A 112 -0.68 -8.69 -1.86
N ILE A 113 -0.43 -7.81 -2.81
CA ILE A 113 -1.44 -6.96 -3.43
C ILE A 113 -1.49 -7.31 -4.93
N PRO A 114 -2.19 -8.41 -5.28
CA PRO A 114 -2.18 -8.93 -6.64
C PRO A 114 -2.97 -8.07 -7.64
N ASP A 115 -3.80 -7.13 -7.17
CA ASP A 115 -4.63 -6.31 -8.04
C ASP A 115 -4.76 -4.87 -7.51
N ILE A 116 -3.93 -3.98 -8.03
CA ILE A 116 -4.00 -2.52 -7.85
C ILE A 116 -4.35 -1.88 -9.20
N SER A 117 -5.38 -1.05 -9.26
CA SER A 117 -5.69 -0.27 -10.46
C SER A 117 -4.57 0.74 -10.77
N GLY A 118 -4.28 0.98 -12.05
CA GLY A 118 -3.24 1.94 -12.45
C GLY A 118 -3.44 3.34 -11.84
N ALA A 119 -4.69 3.78 -11.72
CA ALA A 119 -5.03 5.05 -11.06
C ALA A 119 -4.61 5.08 -9.57
N ALA A 120 -4.89 4.00 -8.83
CA ALA A 120 -4.50 3.86 -7.44
C ALA A 120 -2.98 3.69 -7.28
N TRP A 121 -2.33 2.94 -8.17
CA TRP A 121 -0.87 2.84 -8.22
C TRP A 121 -0.23 4.23 -8.35
N ALA A 122 -0.67 4.99 -9.34
CA ALA A 122 -0.16 6.33 -9.59
C ALA A 122 -0.39 7.28 -8.42
N SER A 123 -1.56 7.24 -7.79
CA SER A 123 -1.91 8.19 -6.72
C SER A 123 -1.41 7.78 -5.33
N ASN A 124 -1.33 6.48 -5.04
CA ASN A 124 -1.04 5.96 -3.72
C ASN A 124 0.39 5.44 -3.55
N TYR A 125 1.12 5.13 -4.62
CA TYR A 125 2.45 4.51 -4.51
C TYR A 125 3.50 5.33 -5.24
N TRP A 126 3.21 5.67 -6.50
CA TRP A 126 4.17 6.27 -7.42
C TRP A 126 4.34 7.77 -7.24
N ASN A 127 3.25 8.54 -7.31
CA ASN A 127 3.28 10.01 -7.24
C ASN A 127 3.08 10.55 -5.82
N GLN A 128 3.60 9.87 -4.77
CA GLN A 128 3.64 10.42 -3.41
C GLN A 128 4.69 11.54 -3.29
N GLY A 129 4.66 12.51 -4.22
CA GLY A 129 5.60 13.61 -4.40
C GLY A 129 5.63 14.66 -3.28
N THR A 130 5.39 14.27 -2.03
CA THR A 130 5.39 15.17 -0.86
C THR A 130 6.25 14.71 0.31
N TYR A 131 6.85 13.50 0.25
CA TYR A 131 7.83 13.04 1.27
C TYR A 131 9.28 13.07 0.76
N LEU A 132 9.47 13.72 -0.37
CA LEU A 132 10.76 13.85 -1.03
C LEU A 132 11.43 15.12 -0.51
N TRP A 133 12.22 14.96 0.55
CA TRP A 133 13.12 16.02 0.99
C TRP A 133 14.21 16.18 -0.08
N PRO A 134 14.60 17.42 -0.45
CA PRO A 134 15.77 17.65 -1.29
C PRO A 134 17.00 16.91 -0.71
N GLY A 135 17.61 16.00 -1.48
CA GLY A 135 18.77 15.20 -1.05
C GLY A 135 18.48 13.75 -0.64
N GLN A 136 17.24 13.26 -0.75
CA GLN A 136 16.92 11.83 -0.61
C GLN A 136 17.59 10.99 -1.73
N PRO A 137 18.38 9.96 -1.39
CA PRO A 137 18.89 8.99 -2.36
C PRO A 137 17.74 8.28 -3.12
N TYR A 138 17.95 7.96 -4.39
CA TYR A 138 17.07 7.10 -5.20
C TYR A 138 15.73 7.70 -5.69
N HIS A 139 15.59 9.03 -5.73
CA HIS A 139 14.39 9.69 -6.30
C HIS A 139 14.16 9.35 -7.78
N ASN A 140 12.94 8.94 -8.17
CA ASN A 140 12.60 8.48 -9.53
C ASN A 140 13.49 7.33 -10.04
N GLU A 141 13.91 6.46 -9.13
CA GLU A 141 14.69 5.26 -9.47
C GLU A 141 13.86 3.99 -9.26
N TYR A 142 14.13 2.99 -10.09
CA TYR A 142 13.68 1.63 -9.88
C TYR A 142 14.84 0.67 -10.14
N VAL A 143 14.75 -0.53 -9.57
CA VAL A 143 15.76 -1.58 -9.70
C VAL A 143 15.10 -2.70 -10.48
N ALA A 144 15.64 -3.01 -11.64
CA ALA A 144 15.19 -4.15 -12.43
C ALA A 144 16.38 -4.84 -13.08
N VAL A 145 16.17 -6.07 -13.54
CA VAL A 145 17.07 -6.71 -14.49
C VAL A 145 16.83 -6.04 -15.84
N VAL A 146 17.59 -5.00 -16.13
CA VAL A 146 17.54 -4.25 -17.40
C VAL A 146 18.73 -4.68 -18.25
N GLU A 147 18.48 -5.15 -19.47
CA GLU A 147 19.51 -5.34 -20.47
C GLU A 147 19.34 -4.27 -21.57
N PRO A 148 20.39 -3.60 -22.08
CA PRO A 148 20.25 -2.68 -23.21
C PRO A 148 19.51 -3.33 -24.41
N PRO A 149 18.71 -2.59 -25.19
CA PRO A 149 18.67 -1.13 -25.32
C PRO A 149 17.57 -0.42 -24.51
N ALA A 150 17.73 0.91 -24.34
CA ALA A 150 16.72 1.78 -23.76
C ALA A 150 15.44 1.80 -24.59
N THR A 151 14.29 1.70 -23.92
CA THR A 151 12.96 1.81 -24.50
C THR A 151 12.55 3.29 -24.66
N LYS A 152 11.70 3.57 -25.64
CA LYS A 152 11.11 4.90 -25.90
C LYS A 152 9.62 4.95 -25.60
N GLY A 153 9.06 3.84 -25.13
CA GLY A 153 7.66 3.72 -24.81
C GLY A 153 7.26 4.49 -23.56
N ARG A 154 5.94 4.58 -23.36
CA ARG A 154 5.34 5.37 -22.27
C ARG A 154 4.13 4.66 -21.69
N VAL A 155 3.89 4.88 -20.40
CA VAL A 155 2.65 4.45 -19.73
C VAL A 155 1.72 5.64 -19.53
N ARG A 156 0.45 5.47 -19.94
CA ARG A 156 -0.66 6.37 -19.63
C ARG A 156 -1.46 5.80 -18.47
N ILE A 157 -1.86 6.67 -17.55
CA ILE A 157 -2.66 6.28 -16.39
C ILE A 157 -3.88 7.18 -16.29
N LYS A 158 -5.05 6.56 -16.09
CA LYS A 158 -6.28 7.29 -15.79
C LYS A 158 -6.14 7.96 -14.42
N LYS A 159 -6.49 9.25 -14.34
CA LYS A 159 -6.47 9.96 -13.05
C LYS A 159 -7.53 9.39 -12.11
N GLU A 160 -7.19 9.28 -10.84
CA GLU A 160 -8.15 8.98 -9.78
C GLU A 160 -9.20 10.09 -9.66
N TYR A 161 -10.46 9.71 -9.48
CA TYR A 161 -11.53 10.66 -9.19
C TYR A 161 -11.50 11.10 -7.73
N ILE A 162 -11.32 12.39 -7.46
CA ILE A 162 -11.38 12.95 -6.10
C ILE A 162 -12.60 13.86 -6.01
N GLY A 163 -13.62 13.39 -5.28
CA GLY A 163 -14.86 14.12 -5.05
C GLY A 163 -14.84 15.00 -3.80
N ARG A 164 -15.96 15.63 -3.50
CA ARG A 164 -16.17 16.42 -2.27
C ARG A 164 -16.60 15.51 -1.12
N LYS A 165 -16.32 15.91 0.13
CA LYS A 165 -16.71 15.14 1.33
C LYS A 165 -18.21 14.79 1.40
N LYS A 166 -19.07 15.67 0.88
CA LYS A 166 -20.53 15.46 0.81
C LYS A 166 -20.96 14.37 -0.19
N GLU A 167 -20.06 13.95 -1.08
CA GLU A 167 -20.30 12.92 -2.10
C GLU A 167 -19.86 11.53 -1.62
N ILE A 168 -19.36 11.41 -0.40
CA ILE A 168 -18.95 10.12 0.17
C ILE A 168 -20.18 9.20 0.28
N ILE A 169 -20.13 8.06 -0.41
CA ILE A 169 -21.18 7.05 -0.37
C ILE A 169 -21.30 6.44 1.04
N PRO A 170 -22.47 5.90 1.44
CA PRO A 170 -22.60 5.18 2.70
C PRO A 170 -21.70 3.94 2.79
N ALA A 171 -21.33 3.55 4.02
CA ALA A 171 -20.49 2.38 4.26
C ALA A 171 -21.15 1.08 3.74
N GLU A 172 -22.47 0.97 3.85
CA GLU A 172 -23.24 -0.16 3.34
C GLU A 172 -23.13 -0.28 1.81
N SER A 173 -23.10 0.85 1.11
CA SER A 173 -22.87 0.89 -0.34
C SER A 173 -21.45 0.47 -0.71
N ALA A 174 -20.44 0.90 0.05
CA ALA A 174 -19.06 0.46 -0.13
C ALA A 174 -18.92 -1.05 0.08
N MET A 175 -19.56 -1.61 1.12
CA MET A 175 -19.55 -3.05 1.39
C MET A 175 -20.18 -3.86 0.26
N LYS A 176 -21.33 -3.41 -0.27
CA LYS A 176 -21.98 -4.05 -1.43
C LYS A 176 -21.08 -4.03 -2.66
N ARG A 177 -20.46 -2.89 -2.96
CA ARG A 177 -19.53 -2.75 -4.09
C ARG A 177 -18.30 -3.62 -3.93
N ALA A 178 -17.77 -3.77 -2.71
CA ALA A 178 -16.63 -4.65 -2.47
C ALA A 178 -16.94 -6.10 -2.87
N LEU A 179 -18.11 -6.62 -2.46
CA LEU A 179 -18.58 -7.95 -2.87
C LEU A 179 -18.77 -8.08 -4.38
N GLU A 180 -19.30 -7.04 -5.03
CA GLU A 180 -19.42 -7.00 -6.50
C GLU A 180 -18.05 -7.09 -7.18
N TYR A 181 -17.03 -6.39 -6.66
CA TYR A 181 -15.69 -6.41 -7.22
C TYR A 181 -14.96 -7.72 -7.04
N VAL A 182 -15.16 -8.44 -5.93
CA VAL A 182 -14.62 -9.81 -5.78
C VAL A 182 -15.00 -10.67 -6.99
N ARG A 183 -16.25 -10.57 -7.45
CA ARG A 183 -16.77 -11.30 -8.62
C ARG A 183 -16.32 -10.68 -9.93
N LYS A 184 -16.55 -9.38 -10.13
CA LYS A 184 -16.29 -8.66 -11.39
C LYS A 184 -14.81 -8.72 -11.79
N ARG A 185 -13.91 -8.63 -10.81
CA ARG A 185 -12.46 -8.68 -11.02
C ARG A 185 -11.88 -10.09 -10.92
N LYS A 186 -12.72 -11.08 -10.58
CA LYS A 186 -12.30 -12.48 -10.35
C LYS A 186 -11.14 -12.56 -9.36
N LEU A 187 -11.20 -11.82 -8.24
CA LEU A 187 -10.08 -11.73 -7.29
C LEU A 187 -9.65 -13.09 -6.73
N THR A 188 -10.56 -14.06 -6.69
CA THR A 188 -10.30 -15.43 -6.24
C THR A 188 -9.40 -16.22 -7.18
N LYS A 189 -9.06 -15.69 -8.37
CA LYS A 189 -8.09 -16.31 -9.29
C LYS A 189 -6.64 -16.20 -8.76
N TYR A 190 -6.37 -15.20 -7.91
CA TYR A 190 -5.07 -15.01 -7.29
C TYR A 190 -4.97 -15.90 -6.07
N GLU A 191 -3.89 -16.67 -5.95
CA GLU A 191 -3.69 -17.63 -4.85
C GLU A 191 -3.87 -16.97 -3.48
N ALA A 192 -3.23 -15.82 -3.26
CA ALA A 192 -3.29 -15.06 -2.01
C ALA A 192 -4.71 -14.57 -1.65
N LEU A 193 -5.61 -14.43 -2.63
CA LEU A 193 -7.00 -14.00 -2.43
C LEU A 193 -8.04 -15.10 -2.70
N SER A 194 -7.60 -16.34 -2.95
CA SER A 194 -8.47 -17.47 -3.28
C SER A 194 -9.55 -17.71 -2.21
N PHE A 195 -9.21 -17.50 -0.94
CA PHE A 195 -10.12 -17.63 0.20
C PHE A 195 -11.29 -16.64 0.17
N MET A 196 -11.19 -15.54 -0.58
CA MET A 196 -12.25 -14.52 -0.68
C MET A 196 -13.57 -15.08 -1.25
N ALA A 197 -13.53 -16.26 -1.91
CA ALA A 197 -14.73 -16.97 -2.35
C ALA A 197 -15.71 -17.26 -1.19
N ASN A 198 -15.16 -17.52 0.00
CA ASN A 198 -15.92 -17.88 1.19
C ASN A 198 -15.78 -16.85 2.33
N ALA A 199 -15.09 -15.74 2.08
CA ALA A 199 -14.86 -14.72 3.10
C ALA A 199 -16.09 -13.84 3.33
N PHE A 200 -16.21 -13.35 4.57
CA PHE A 200 -17.20 -12.37 4.97
C PHE A 200 -16.60 -10.98 4.92
N PRO A 201 -17.19 -10.03 4.17
CA PRO A 201 -16.80 -8.63 4.30
C PRO A 201 -17.22 -8.12 5.68
N GLN A 202 -16.37 -7.30 6.27
CA GLN A 202 -16.61 -6.62 7.52
C GLN A 202 -17.05 -5.18 7.27
N LYS A 203 -17.45 -4.49 8.34
CA LYS A 203 -17.91 -3.10 8.26
C LYS A 203 -16.80 -2.22 7.65
N PRO A 204 -17.09 -1.49 6.56
CA PRO A 204 -16.12 -0.57 5.97
C PRO A 204 -15.73 0.55 6.92
N LEU A 205 -14.45 0.92 6.85
CA LEU A 205 -13.86 1.99 7.61
C LEU A 205 -13.54 3.14 6.66
N LEU A 206 -14.08 4.33 6.94
CA LEU A 206 -13.73 5.53 6.20
C LEU A 206 -12.42 6.08 6.78
N VAL A 207 -11.38 6.11 5.97
CA VAL A 207 -10.07 6.61 6.35
C VAL A 207 -9.81 7.95 5.68
N GLU A 208 -9.34 8.92 6.45
CA GLU A 208 -8.86 10.20 5.96
C GLU A 208 -7.37 10.11 5.60
N TRP A 209 -6.99 10.62 4.43
CA TRP A 209 -5.60 10.78 4.02
C TRP A 209 -5.29 12.27 3.82
N PRO A 210 -4.87 12.96 4.91
CA PRO A 210 -4.78 14.42 4.91
C PRO A 210 -3.82 14.99 3.86
N ASP A 211 -2.65 14.38 3.67
CA ASP A 211 -1.63 14.88 2.72
C ASP A 211 -2.12 14.88 1.27
N GLN A 212 -2.99 13.91 0.94
CA GLN A 212 -3.60 13.77 -0.38
C GLN A 212 -4.97 14.47 -0.47
N LYS A 213 -5.42 15.12 0.63
CA LYS A 213 -6.74 15.76 0.76
C LYS A 213 -7.90 14.87 0.30
N LYS A 214 -7.79 13.55 0.53
CA LYS A 214 -8.78 12.56 0.08
C LYS A 214 -9.19 11.60 1.19
N PHE A 215 -10.24 10.83 0.92
CA PHE A 215 -10.68 9.72 1.76
C PHE A 215 -10.59 8.41 0.96
N TYR A 216 -10.55 7.29 1.67
CA TYR A 216 -10.79 5.97 1.08
C TYR A 216 -11.60 5.08 2.03
N TYR A 217 -12.34 4.14 1.46
CA TYR A 217 -12.95 3.06 2.23
C TYR A 217 -11.98 1.89 2.31
N LEU A 218 -11.73 1.43 3.52
CA LEU A 218 -11.06 0.17 3.82
C LEU A 218 -12.14 -0.86 4.17
N VAL A 219 -12.25 -1.91 3.35
CA VAL A 219 -13.24 -3.00 3.53
C VAL A 219 -12.48 -4.28 3.89
N PRO A 220 -12.47 -4.68 5.17
CA PRO A 220 -11.80 -5.90 5.59
C PRO A 220 -12.59 -7.15 5.19
N PHE A 221 -11.90 -8.25 4.90
CA PHE A 221 -12.49 -9.57 4.62
C PHE A 221 -11.89 -10.59 5.57
N ALA A 222 -12.75 -11.39 6.22
CA ALA A 222 -12.36 -12.39 7.20
C ALA A 222 -13.02 -13.74 6.89
N MET A 223 -12.42 -14.84 7.34
CA MET A 223 -13.03 -16.18 7.23
C MET A 223 -14.27 -16.34 8.11
N GLU A 224 -14.42 -15.47 9.10
CA GLU A 224 -15.54 -15.46 10.04
C GLU A 224 -16.06 -14.03 10.20
N ARG A 225 -17.36 -13.87 10.45
CA ARG A 225 -18.02 -12.55 10.55
C ARG A 225 -17.39 -11.60 11.59
N ARG A 226 -16.76 -12.15 12.64
CA ARG A 226 -16.09 -11.39 13.71
C ARG A 226 -14.61 -11.77 13.87
N GLY A 227 -14.05 -12.50 12.91
CA GLY A 227 -12.65 -12.90 12.93
C GLY A 227 -11.70 -11.79 12.50
N PRO A 228 -10.38 -12.00 12.61
CA PRO A 228 -9.40 -11.08 12.04
C PRO A 228 -9.50 -11.09 10.51
N ALA A 229 -9.31 -9.92 9.91
CA ALA A 229 -9.27 -9.74 8.48
C ALA A 229 -8.01 -10.40 7.90
N LYS A 230 -8.17 -11.20 6.84
CA LYS A 230 -7.09 -11.80 6.05
C LYS A 230 -6.84 -11.06 4.74
N ALA A 231 -7.80 -10.27 4.28
CA ALA A 231 -7.63 -9.39 3.13
C ALA A 231 -8.33 -8.07 3.40
N VAL A 232 -7.94 -7.07 2.63
CA VAL A 232 -8.50 -5.73 2.68
C VAL A 232 -8.68 -5.25 1.24
N MET A 233 -9.88 -4.76 0.93
CA MET A 233 -10.16 -4.07 -0.31
C MET A 233 -10.27 -2.57 -0.04
N ILE A 234 -9.69 -1.77 -0.94
CA ILE A 234 -9.77 -0.32 -0.88
C ILE A 234 -10.65 0.18 -2.02
N LEU A 235 -11.61 1.01 -1.66
CA LEU A 235 -12.56 1.61 -2.58
C LEU A 235 -12.49 3.14 -2.49
N ASN A 236 -12.64 3.78 -3.65
CA ASN A 236 -12.84 5.21 -3.74
C ASN A 236 -14.20 5.55 -3.12
N PRO A 237 -14.27 6.45 -2.12
CA PRO A 237 -15.48 6.65 -1.35
C PRO A 237 -16.47 7.57 -2.06
N TYR A 238 -16.05 8.30 -3.10
CA TYR A 238 -16.89 9.28 -3.78
C TYR A 238 -17.74 8.66 -4.89
N ASN A 239 -17.26 7.57 -5.49
CA ASN A 239 -17.98 6.86 -6.55
C ASN A 239 -18.08 5.35 -6.33
N GLY A 240 -17.39 4.81 -5.31
CA GLY A 240 -17.35 3.40 -4.99
C GLY A 240 -16.50 2.58 -5.96
N ASN A 241 -15.63 3.20 -6.76
CA ASN A 241 -14.77 2.47 -7.67
C ASN A 241 -13.70 1.66 -6.92
N TYR A 242 -13.39 0.50 -7.46
CA TYR A 242 -12.28 -0.33 -6.99
C TYR A 242 -10.96 0.40 -7.13
N GLN A 243 -10.10 0.30 -6.11
CA GLN A 243 -8.74 0.82 -6.16
C GLN A 243 -7.73 -0.31 -6.10
N GLU A 244 -7.86 -1.18 -5.10
CA GLU A 244 -6.93 -2.30 -4.88
C GLU A 244 -7.46 -3.31 -3.85
N CYS A 245 -6.85 -4.50 -3.81
CA CYS A 245 -7.12 -5.52 -2.81
C CYS A 245 -5.84 -6.27 -2.45
N GLY A 246 -5.54 -6.33 -1.16
CA GLY A 246 -4.34 -6.99 -0.64
C GLY A 246 -4.67 -8.08 0.38
N ALA A 247 -3.94 -9.19 0.29
CA ALA A 247 -3.90 -10.25 1.28
C ALA A 247 -2.89 -9.90 2.38
N LEU A 248 -3.32 -9.98 3.63
CA LEU A 248 -2.50 -9.69 4.79
C LEU A 248 -1.78 -10.97 5.20
N CYS A 249 -0.44 -10.97 5.20
CA CYS A 249 0.33 -12.12 5.70
C CYS A 249 0.00 -12.42 7.17
N CYS A 250 -0.27 -11.38 7.96
CA CYS A 250 -0.73 -11.48 9.34
C CYS A 250 -2.16 -10.95 9.48
N PRO A 251 -3.14 -11.81 9.79
CA PRO A 251 -4.52 -11.38 9.95
C PRO A 251 -4.68 -10.34 11.06
N ILE A 252 -5.49 -9.31 10.84
CA ILE A 252 -5.66 -8.20 11.79
C ILE A 252 -7.12 -7.90 12.13
N SER A 253 -7.37 -7.63 13.41
CA SER A 253 -8.68 -7.15 13.87
C SER A 253 -8.70 -5.63 13.88
N PHE A 254 -9.39 -5.03 12.91
CA PHE A 254 -9.55 -3.59 12.88
C PHE A 254 -10.34 -3.08 14.08
N ILE A 255 -9.82 -2.04 14.74
CA ILE A 255 -10.36 -1.53 16.00
C ILE A 255 -11.52 -0.56 15.72
N PRO A 256 -12.75 -0.82 16.20
CA PRO A 256 -13.84 0.14 16.10
C PRO A 256 -13.58 1.39 16.93
N LYS A 257 -14.08 2.55 16.48
CA LYS A 257 -13.96 3.86 17.17
C LYS A 257 -14.16 3.79 18.69
N ARG A 258 -15.24 3.16 19.15
CA ARG A 258 -15.57 3.05 20.58
C ARG A 258 -14.50 2.30 21.37
N VAL A 259 -13.96 1.23 20.78
CA VAL A 259 -12.90 0.42 21.39
C VAL A 259 -11.59 1.20 21.42
N ALA A 260 -11.26 1.92 20.34
CA ALA A 260 -10.06 2.75 20.27
C ALA A 260 -10.01 3.82 21.36
N VAL A 261 -11.12 4.56 21.56
CA VAL A 261 -11.23 5.57 22.62
C VAL A 261 -11.06 4.93 23.99
N LYS A 262 -11.77 3.82 24.25
CA LYS A 262 -11.67 3.10 25.53
C LYS A 262 -10.23 2.66 25.83
N LEU A 263 -9.59 1.99 24.87
CA LEU A 263 -8.21 1.51 25.01
C LEU A 263 -7.23 2.65 25.27
N LEU A 264 -7.38 3.78 24.58
CA LEU A 264 -6.52 4.95 24.79
C LEU A 264 -6.69 5.50 26.22
N LEU A 265 -7.94 5.74 26.65
CA LEU A 265 -8.22 6.30 27.98
C LEU A 265 -7.65 5.41 29.09
N GLU A 266 -7.81 4.08 28.95
CA GLU A 266 -7.26 3.09 29.88
C GLU A 266 -5.73 3.12 29.92
N LYS A 267 -5.06 3.03 28.76
CA LYS A 267 -3.59 3.03 28.66
C LYS A 267 -2.97 4.34 29.15
N MET A 268 -3.64 5.47 28.90
CA MET A 268 -3.20 6.79 29.33
C MET A 268 -3.65 7.16 30.74
N ARG A 269 -4.45 6.31 31.41
CA ARG A 269 -5.03 6.54 32.73
C ARG A 269 -5.83 7.86 32.83
N ILE A 270 -6.49 8.25 31.74
CA ILE A 270 -7.30 9.49 31.68
C ILE A 270 -8.70 9.18 32.19
N ARG A 271 -9.09 9.80 33.31
CA ARG A 271 -10.39 9.59 33.97
C ARG A 271 -11.38 10.73 33.78
N LYS A 272 -10.90 11.92 33.43
CA LYS A 272 -11.70 13.13 33.22
C LYS A 272 -11.28 13.77 31.91
N TYR A 273 -12.27 14.19 31.13
CA TYR A 273 -12.12 14.93 29.89
C TYR A 273 -13.44 15.65 29.62
N GLU A 274 -13.40 16.76 28.88
CA GLU A 274 -14.60 17.50 28.49
C GLU A 274 -14.99 17.18 27.05
N LYS A 275 -13.99 17.05 26.16
CA LYS A 275 -14.21 16.87 24.73
C LYS A 275 -13.28 15.81 24.15
N ILE A 276 -13.88 14.89 23.39
CA ILE A 276 -13.15 13.90 22.58
C ILE A 276 -13.60 14.01 21.12
N THR A 277 -12.63 14.17 20.21
CA THR A 277 -12.84 13.99 18.78
C THR A 277 -11.95 12.87 18.26
N THR A 278 -12.39 12.20 17.19
CA THR A 278 -11.69 11.03 16.66
C THR A 278 -11.77 11.00 15.14
N SER A 279 -10.66 10.67 14.49
CA SER A 279 -10.61 10.40 13.06
C SER A 279 -9.73 9.18 12.82
N LEU A 280 -10.17 8.29 11.92
CA LEU A 280 -9.31 7.22 11.42
C LEU A 280 -8.50 7.79 10.26
N ARG A 281 -7.17 7.73 10.37
CA ARG A 281 -6.25 8.42 9.47
C ARG A 281 -5.19 7.50 8.92
N TYR A 282 -4.71 7.84 7.74
CA TYR A 282 -3.45 7.36 7.22
C TYR A 282 -2.53 8.53 6.89
N ARG A 283 -1.28 8.39 7.34
CA ARG A 283 -0.18 9.30 7.03
C ARG A 283 1.12 8.52 7.17
N TYR A 284 1.99 8.62 6.19
CA TYR A 284 3.28 7.97 6.22
C TYR A 284 4.11 8.57 7.37
N SER A 285 4.43 7.75 8.37
CA SER A 285 4.92 8.22 9.68
C SER A 285 5.51 7.09 10.52
N ASN A 286 6.02 7.43 11.70
CA ASN A 286 6.44 6.46 12.71
C ASN A 286 5.30 5.59 13.28
N VAL A 287 4.03 5.95 13.03
CA VAL A 287 2.86 5.18 13.49
C VAL A 287 2.46 4.12 12.46
N THR A 288 2.52 4.47 11.18
CA THR A 288 2.22 3.56 10.06
C THR A 288 2.90 4.03 8.78
N CYS A 289 3.24 3.10 7.90
CA CYS A 289 3.79 3.38 6.58
C CYS A 289 2.95 2.75 5.45
N SER A 290 1.82 2.11 5.78
CA SER A 290 0.91 1.53 4.79
C SER A 290 -0.54 1.89 5.11
N HIS A 291 -1.27 2.30 4.08
CA HIS A 291 -2.67 2.72 4.21
C HIS A 291 -3.63 1.56 4.47
N TYR A 292 -3.15 0.32 4.40
CA TYR A 292 -3.82 -0.87 4.92
C TYR A 292 -3.88 -0.92 6.45
N TYR A 293 -2.97 -0.21 7.12
CA TYR A 293 -2.88 -0.12 8.58
C TYR A 293 -3.06 1.33 9.05
N PRO A 294 -4.27 1.92 8.90
CA PRO A 294 -4.52 3.27 9.39
C PRO A 294 -4.45 3.31 10.93
N PHE A 295 -4.42 4.50 11.51
CA PHE A 295 -4.42 4.68 12.96
C PHE A 295 -5.54 5.62 13.39
N TRP A 296 -5.98 5.48 14.64
CA TRP A 296 -6.92 6.43 15.24
C TRP A 296 -6.17 7.64 15.76
N GLU A 297 -6.45 8.82 15.22
CA GLU A 297 -6.15 10.08 15.87
C GLU A 297 -7.29 10.43 16.82
N ILE A 298 -7.00 10.54 18.10
CA ILE A 298 -7.96 10.82 19.16
C ILE A 298 -7.48 12.09 19.88
N ASN A 299 -8.26 13.15 19.77
CA ASN A 299 -7.96 14.42 20.39
C ASN A 299 -8.78 14.56 21.67
N ILE A 300 -8.10 14.72 22.82
CA ILE A 300 -8.70 14.85 24.15
C ILE A 300 -8.35 16.25 24.66
N ASP A 301 -9.35 17.10 24.84
CA ASP A 301 -9.20 18.49 25.34
C ASP A 301 -8.09 19.27 24.60
N GLY A 302 -8.04 19.13 23.27
CA GLY A 302 -7.07 19.80 22.40
C GLY A 302 -5.76 19.04 22.19
N ARG A 303 -5.50 17.95 22.92
CA ARG A 303 -4.26 17.17 22.83
C ARG A 303 -4.44 15.92 21.96
N PRO A 304 -3.68 15.77 20.86
CA PRO A 304 -3.78 14.60 20.01
C PRO A 304 -3.01 13.40 20.58
N TYR A 305 -3.60 12.21 20.43
CA TYR A 305 -2.98 10.91 20.67
C TYR A 305 -3.25 10.01 19.47
N TYR A 306 -2.34 9.08 19.21
CA TYR A 306 -2.45 8.17 18.06
C TYR A 306 -2.44 6.74 18.55
N LEU A 307 -3.46 5.96 18.18
CA LEU A 307 -3.55 4.53 18.48
C LEU A 307 -3.43 3.75 17.18
N ASP A 308 -2.37 2.96 17.04
CA ASP A 308 -2.19 2.09 15.88
C ASP A 308 -3.09 0.83 15.97
N MET A 309 -3.16 0.06 14.89
CA MET A 309 -3.97 -1.18 14.86
C MET A 309 -3.41 -2.30 15.75
N ASN A 310 -2.18 -2.15 16.25
CA ASN A 310 -1.56 -3.02 17.25
C ASN A 310 -1.84 -2.54 18.68
N GLN A 311 -2.73 -1.56 18.85
CA GLN A 311 -3.12 -1.00 20.13
C GLN A 311 -1.97 -0.32 20.89
N ARG A 312 -0.90 0.10 20.20
CA ARG A 312 0.16 0.93 20.79
C ARG A 312 -0.25 2.39 20.71
N VAL A 313 0.04 3.12 21.79
CA VAL A 313 -0.28 4.53 21.91
C VAL A 313 0.98 5.35 21.63
N HIS A 314 0.86 6.29 20.70
CA HIS A 314 1.89 7.24 20.35
C HIS A 314 1.44 8.64 20.76
N LYS A 315 2.32 9.37 21.45
CA LYS A 315 2.04 10.76 21.91
C LYS A 315 2.43 11.82 20.89
N ARG A 316 3.17 11.42 19.86
CA ARG A 316 3.68 12.29 18.79
C ARG A 316 3.61 11.54 17.47
N LEU A 317 3.27 12.27 16.42
CA LEU A 317 3.32 11.80 15.05
C LEU A 317 4.54 12.42 14.38
N VAL A 318 5.52 11.58 14.04
CA VAL A 318 6.69 11.96 13.26
C VAL A 318 6.43 11.52 11.83
N ILE A 319 6.26 12.51 10.96
CA ILE A 319 6.03 12.30 9.52
C ILE A 319 7.41 12.17 8.88
N TYR A 320 7.54 11.19 7.98
CA TYR A 320 8.78 10.99 7.23
C TYR A 320 8.75 11.79 5.93
#